data_AF-A0A151B235-F1
#
_entry.id   AF-A0A151B235-F1
#
_cell.length_a   1.000
_cell.length_b   1.000
_cell.length_c   1.000
_cell.angle_alpha   90.00
_cell.angle_beta   90.00
_cell.angle_gamma   90.00
#
_symmetry.space_group_name_H-M   'P 1'
#
loop_
_entity.id
_entity.type
_entity.pdbx_description
1 polymer ?
#
loop_
_entity_poly.entity_id
_entity_poly.type
_entity_poly.pdbx_seq_one_letter_code
_entity_poly.pdbx_strand_id
1 'polypeptide(L)'
;MKNSYEKGRLKFLSEIDNGISNKDTVFHYIKNTAAENNINIILVHGWRVKVLNRLEKVFLDSFLEKNYNVYRYVLHFHMERTPKESLYSGEYFVSADVSRTLKSVQQSVSDIRALIGHIKAVEKGKVIIIGLSLGTLKK
;
A
#
# COMPACT_ATOMS: atom_id res chain seq x y z
N MET A 1 -2.50 -28.47 -6.00
CA MET A 1 -2.79 -27.98 -4.63
C MET A 1 -3.47 -26.62 -4.76
N LYS A 2 -4.69 -26.46 -4.24
CA LYS A 2 -5.38 -25.16 -4.21
C LYS A 2 -4.73 -24.33 -3.10
N ASN A 3 -3.84 -23.40 -3.45
CA ASN A 3 -3.27 -22.48 -2.47
C ASN A 3 -4.41 -21.66 -1.85
N SER A 4 -4.69 -21.84 -0.56
CA SER A 4 -5.74 -21.11 0.15
C SER A 4 -5.26 -19.71 0.50
N TYR A 5 -5.48 -18.77 -0.41
CA TYR A 5 -5.22 -17.36 -0.15
C TYR A 5 -6.38 -16.71 0.60
N GLU A 6 -6.07 -16.07 1.72
CA GLU A 6 -6.97 -15.16 2.42
C GLU A 6 -6.79 -13.75 1.87
N LYS A 7 -7.90 -13.04 1.63
CA LYS A 7 -7.88 -11.63 1.21
C LYS A 7 -8.56 -10.79 2.27
N GLY A 8 -7.99 -9.64 2.58
CA GLY A 8 -8.59 -8.73 3.54
C GLY A 8 -7.96 -7.35 3.55
N ARG A 9 -8.22 -6.62 4.63
CA ARG A 9 -7.78 -5.24 4.82
C ARG A 9 -7.20 -5.08 6.22
N LEU A 10 -6.02 -4.47 6.30
CA LEU A 10 -5.43 -4.00 7.54
C LEU A 10 -5.59 -2.49 7.64
N LYS A 11 -5.97 -2.03 8.83
CA LYS A 11 -6.04 -0.62 9.18
C LYS A 11 -5.25 -0.36 10.43
N PHE A 12 -4.47 0.70 10.42
CA PHE A 12 -3.72 1.18 11.57
C PHE A 12 -4.00 2.67 11.73
N LEU A 13 -3.98 3.16 12.97
CA LEU A 13 -3.92 4.59 13.20
C LEU A 13 -2.55 5.10 12.74
N SER A 14 -2.52 6.09 11.85
CA SER A 14 -1.27 6.67 11.39
C SER A 14 -0.67 7.56 12.48
N GLU A 15 0.66 7.50 12.62
CA GLU A 15 1.41 8.27 13.61
C GLU A 15 1.63 9.73 13.20
N ILE A 16 1.51 10.03 11.91
CA ILE A 16 1.67 11.39 11.38
C ILE A 16 0.29 11.94 11.05
N ASP A 17 -0.10 13.03 11.71
CA ASP A 17 -1.32 13.74 11.37
C ASP A 17 -1.13 14.58 10.10
N ASN A 18 -1.93 14.25 9.09
CA ASN A 18 -1.94 14.87 7.77
C ASN A 18 -3.37 15.08 7.28
N GLY A 19 -4.30 15.40 8.19
CA GLY A 19 -5.71 15.67 7.90
C GLY A 19 -6.62 14.45 8.04
N ILE A 20 -7.93 14.71 8.16
CA ILE A 20 -8.90 13.71 8.66
C ILE A 20 -9.04 12.47 7.76
N SER A 21 -8.95 12.63 6.44
CA SER A 21 -8.99 11.51 5.48
C SER A 21 -7.74 10.63 5.50
N ASN A 22 -6.68 11.07 6.19
CA ASN A 22 -5.41 10.35 6.30
C ASN A 22 -5.16 9.78 7.69
N LYS A 23 -6.12 9.88 8.62
CA LYS A 23 -5.95 9.37 9.98
C LYS A 23 -5.66 7.87 10.01
N ASP A 24 -6.41 7.10 9.21
CA ASP A 24 -6.21 5.66 9.12
C ASP A 24 -5.32 5.32 7.92
N THR A 25 -4.27 4.55 8.19
CA THR A 25 -3.44 3.85 7.21
C THR A 25 -4.19 2.63 6.70
N VAL A 26 -4.08 2.34 5.39
CA VAL A 26 -4.75 1.19 4.80
C VAL A 26 -3.82 0.34 3.94
N PHE A 27 -3.85 -0.97 4.19
CA PHE A 27 -3.28 -1.98 3.32
C PHE A 27 -4.34 -3.03 2.94
N HIS A 28 -4.39 -3.41 1.66
CA HIS A 28 -5.11 -4.60 1.23
C HIS A 28 -4.14 -5.78 1.18
N TYR A 29 -4.46 -6.89 1.83
CA TYR A 29 -3.60 -8.06 1.83
C TYR A 29 -4.18 -9.23 1.05
N ILE A 30 -3.28 -10.06 0.53
CA ILE A 30 -3.54 -11.40 0.01
C ILE A 30 -2.46 -12.28 0.63
N LYS A 31 -2.84 -13.15 1.57
CA LYS A 31 -1.92 -13.97 2.36
C LYS A 31 -2.14 -15.45 2.13
N ASN A 32 -1.08 -16.22 1.98
CA ASN A 32 -1.13 -17.66 1.94
C ASN A 32 -1.17 -18.20 3.38
N THR A 33 -2.26 -18.85 3.77
CA THR A 33 -2.45 -19.36 5.14
C THR A 33 -1.74 -20.70 5.39
N ALA A 34 -1.21 -21.35 4.35
CA ALA A 34 -0.61 -22.67 4.43
C ALA A 34 0.93 -22.66 4.32
N ALA A 35 1.56 -21.51 4.11
CA ALA A 35 2.99 -21.41 3.87
C ALA A 35 3.78 -21.14 5.18
N GLU A 36 4.81 -21.94 5.43
CA GLU A 36 5.64 -21.90 6.65
C GLU A 36 6.79 -20.88 6.58
N ASN A 37 7.24 -20.49 5.37
CA ASN A 37 8.33 -19.53 5.17
C ASN A 37 7.89 -18.41 4.21
N ASN A 38 7.24 -17.40 4.78
CA ASN A 38 6.56 -16.38 4.00
C ASN A 38 7.50 -15.28 3.52
N ILE A 39 7.55 -15.10 2.20
CA ILE A 39 8.03 -13.85 1.60
C ILE A 39 6.85 -12.89 1.56
N ASN A 40 7.01 -11.72 2.17
CA ASN A 40 5.99 -10.69 2.28
C ASN A 40 6.38 -9.50 1.40
N ILE A 41 5.59 -9.26 0.35
CA ILE A 41 5.79 -8.15 -0.59
C ILE A 41 4.89 -6.98 -0.18
N ILE A 42 5.47 -5.80 0.05
CA ILE A 42 4.75 -4.55 0.20
C ILE A 42 4.81 -3.81 -1.14
N LEU A 43 3.67 -3.67 -1.80
CA LEU A 43 3.52 -2.91 -3.04
C LEU A 43 3.10 -1.48 -2.72
N VAL A 44 3.87 -0.52 -3.22
CA VAL A 44 3.58 0.92 -3.13
C VAL A 44 3.28 1.43 -4.53
N HIS A 45 2.04 1.82 -4.78
CA HIS A 45 1.62 2.32 -6.09
C HIS A 45 2.13 3.74 -6.37
N GLY A 46 2.07 4.16 -7.64
CA GLY A 46 2.49 5.48 -8.08
C GLY A 46 1.46 6.58 -7.83
N TRP A 47 1.84 7.82 -8.12
CA TRP A 47 0.96 8.98 -8.00
C TRP A 47 -0.20 8.95 -9.02
N ARG A 48 -1.35 9.53 -8.65
CA ARG A 48 -2.59 9.64 -9.46
C ARG A 48 -3.28 8.33 -9.81
N VAL A 49 -2.88 7.22 -9.19
CA VAL A 49 -3.53 5.92 -9.39
C VAL A 49 -4.92 5.95 -8.76
N LYS A 50 -5.93 5.54 -9.54
CA LYS A 50 -7.35 5.49 -9.10
C LYS A 50 -7.79 4.09 -8.67
N VAL A 51 -7.09 3.04 -9.12
CA VAL A 51 -7.43 1.64 -8.81
C VAL A 51 -6.18 0.76 -8.83
N LEU A 52 -6.12 -0.21 -7.93
CA LEU A 52 -5.03 -1.19 -7.73
C LEU A 52 -5.00 -2.31 -8.80
N ASN A 53 -5.08 -1.99 -10.11
CA ASN A 53 -5.62 -2.98 -11.06
C ASN A 53 -4.83 -3.32 -12.32
N ARG A 54 -3.84 -2.54 -12.80
CA ARG A 54 -3.18 -2.87 -14.10
C ARG A 54 -1.75 -3.37 -14.00
N LEU A 55 -0.83 -2.58 -13.45
CA LEU A 55 0.56 -3.05 -13.30
C LEU A 55 0.77 -3.95 -12.10
N GLU A 56 0.05 -3.69 -11.01
CA GLU A 56 0.06 -4.61 -9.88
C GLU A 56 -0.38 -6.00 -10.31
N LYS A 57 -1.31 -6.15 -11.26
CA LYS A 57 -1.79 -7.47 -11.69
C LYS A 57 -0.66 -8.34 -12.27
N VAL A 58 0.22 -7.76 -13.09
CA VAL A 58 1.35 -8.49 -13.70
C VAL A 58 2.29 -9.04 -12.62
N PHE A 59 2.63 -8.21 -11.63
CA PHE A 59 3.50 -8.64 -10.53
C PHE A 59 2.77 -9.54 -9.54
N LEU A 60 1.50 -9.25 -9.26
CA LEU A 60 0.66 -9.96 -8.30
C LEU A 60 0.48 -11.41 -8.70
N ASP A 61 0.10 -11.68 -9.95
CA ASP A 61 -0.10 -13.07 -10.40
C ASP A 61 1.19 -13.89 -10.21
N SER A 62 2.35 -13.34 -10.58
CA SER A 62 3.65 -13.98 -10.39
C SER A 62 4.02 -14.20 -8.91
N PHE A 63 3.71 -13.26 -8.02
CA PHE A 63 3.93 -13.41 -6.59
C PHE A 63 3.01 -14.48 -5.97
N LEU A 64 1.76 -14.54 -6.40
CA LEU A 64 0.79 -15.51 -5.91
C LEU A 64 1.12 -16.94 -6.40
N GLU A 65 1.65 -17.10 -7.61
CA GLU A 65 2.18 -18.38 -8.09
C GLU A 65 3.35 -18.88 -7.25
N LYS A 66 4.15 -17.96 -6.69
CA LYS A 66 5.30 -18.26 -5.83
C LYS A 66 4.96 -18.39 -4.35
N ASN A 67 3.68 -18.42 -3.98
CA ASN A 67 3.23 -18.54 -2.59
C ASN A 67 3.59 -17.33 -1.70
N TYR A 68 3.75 -16.14 -2.28
CA TYR A 68 4.11 -14.95 -1.51
C TYR A 68 2.88 -14.24 -0.95
N ASN A 69 3.05 -13.65 0.23
CA ASN A 69 2.08 -12.73 0.80
C ASN A 69 2.25 -11.36 0.13
N VAL A 70 1.15 -10.70 -0.20
CA VAL A 70 1.17 -9.38 -0.84
C VAL A 70 0.34 -8.40 -0.04
N TYR A 71 0.93 -7.27 0.31
CA TYR A 71 0.32 -6.14 0.98
C TYR A 71 0.37 -4.93 0.04
N ARG A 72 -0.79 -4.43 -0.37
CA ARG A 72 -0.89 -3.29 -1.28
C ARG A 72 -1.25 -2.07 -0.48
N TYR A 73 -0.33 -1.10 -0.45
CA TYR A 73 -0.49 0.12 0.31
C TYR A 73 -1.37 1.11 -0.46
N VAL A 74 -2.38 1.66 0.20
CA VAL A 74 -3.14 2.80 -0.32
C VAL A 74 -2.50 4.08 0.18
N LEU A 75 -1.75 4.78 -0.69
CA LEU A 75 -1.09 6.04 -0.34
C LEU A 75 -2.10 7.08 0.17
N HIS A 76 -1.60 8.02 0.98
CA HIS A 76 -2.39 9.17 1.46
C HIS A 76 -3.07 9.89 0.31
N PHE A 77 -4.29 10.36 0.55
CA PHE A 77 -5.09 11.07 -0.44
C PHE A 77 -5.43 10.29 -1.73
N HIS A 78 -5.16 8.98 -1.81
CA HIS A 78 -5.49 8.16 -2.97
C HIS A 78 -6.68 7.23 -2.71
N MET A 79 -7.43 6.91 -3.76
CA MET A 79 -8.52 5.94 -3.77
C MET A 79 -9.54 6.20 -2.64
N GLU A 80 -9.80 5.21 -1.79
CA GLU A 80 -10.69 5.31 -0.63
C GLU A 80 -10.18 6.26 0.48
N ARG A 81 -8.93 6.74 0.39
CA ARG A 81 -8.36 7.78 1.26
C ARG A 81 -8.39 9.17 0.60
N THR A 82 -9.01 9.30 -0.58
CA THR A 82 -9.17 10.60 -1.27
C THR A 82 -10.23 11.44 -0.54
N PRO A 83 -9.92 12.69 -0.15
CA PRO A 83 -10.90 13.63 0.39
C PRO A 83 -12.01 13.92 -0.62
N LYS A 84 -13.21 14.25 -0.14
CA LYS A 84 -14.35 14.56 -1.02
C LYS A 84 -14.13 15.83 -1.83
N GLU A 85 -13.34 16.74 -1.28
CA GLU A 85 -12.98 18.04 -1.84
C GLU A 85 -11.91 17.93 -2.93
N SER A 86 -11.27 16.76 -3.06
CA SER A 86 -10.23 16.54 -4.03
C SER A 86 -10.80 16.25 -5.42
N LEU A 87 -10.21 16.86 -6.44
CA LEU A 87 -10.56 16.71 -7.85
C LEU A 87 -10.16 15.32 -8.41
N TYR A 88 -9.13 14.69 -7.84
CA TYR A 88 -8.68 13.37 -8.26
C TYR A 88 -7.83 12.66 -7.19
N SER A 89 -7.86 11.32 -7.20
CA SER A 89 -7.02 10.47 -6.36
C SER A 89 -5.56 10.90 -6.39
N GLY A 90 -5.01 11.24 -5.22
CA GLY A 90 -3.62 11.63 -5.02
C GLY A 90 -3.34 13.12 -5.19
N GLU A 91 -4.32 13.98 -5.47
CA GLU A 91 -4.12 15.42 -5.67
C GLU A 91 -3.37 16.07 -4.50
N TYR A 92 -3.73 15.76 -3.26
CA TYR A 92 -3.12 16.39 -2.09
C TYR A 92 -1.81 15.72 -1.64
N PHE A 93 -1.47 14.55 -2.20
CA PHE A 93 -0.22 13.84 -1.90
C PHE A 93 1.00 14.60 -2.42
N VAL A 94 0.91 15.15 -3.63
CA VAL A 94 1.90 16.05 -4.23
C VAL A 94 1.14 17.25 -4.77
N SER A 95 1.33 18.40 -4.12
CA SER A 95 0.61 19.64 -4.44
C SER A 95 1.46 20.88 -4.15
N ALA A 96 0.94 22.06 -4.47
CA ALA A 96 1.62 23.33 -4.16
C ALA A 96 1.82 23.56 -2.64
N ASP A 97 1.07 22.85 -1.80
CA ASP A 97 1.36 22.79 -0.37
C ASP A 97 2.53 21.82 -0.11
N VAL A 98 3.73 22.38 -0.05
CA VAL A 98 4.97 21.64 0.19
C VAL A 98 4.97 20.97 1.57
N SER A 99 4.40 21.64 2.58
CA SER A 99 4.33 21.09 3.95
C SER A 99 3.49 19.82 3.99
N ARG A 100 2.32 19.83 3.33
CA ARG A 100 1.47 18.64 3.19
C ARG A 100 2.13 17.55 2.37
N THR A 101 2.83 17.91 1.29
CA THR A 101 3.57 16.95 0.47
C THR A 101 4.65 16.24 1.29
N LEU A 102 5.43 16.99 2.07
CA LEU A 102 6.47 16.44 2.95
C LEU A 102 5.87 15.52 4.02
N LYS A 103 4.79 15.98 4.69
CA LYS A 103 4.05 15.15 5.65
C LYS A 103 3.53 13.86 5.02
N SER A 104 3.04 13.90 3.78
CA SER A 104 2.52 12.73 3.08
C SER A 104 3.62 11.67 2.86
N VAL A 105 4.83 12.11 2.52
CA VAL A 105 6.00 11.23 2.37
C VAL A 105 6.43 10.66 3.74
N GLN A 106 6.55 11.51 4.77
CA GLN A 106 6.89 11.08 6.13
C GLN A 106 5.90 10.04 6.65
N GLN A 107 4.60 10.32 6.48
CA GLN A 107 3.53 9.43 6.86
C GLN A 107 3.62 8.09 6.13
N SER A 108 3.88 8.10 4.81
CA SER A 108 4.06 6.85 4.06
C SER A 108 5.22 6.00 4.55
N VAL A 109 6.33 6.63 4.95
CA VAL A 109 7.46 5.91 5.58
C VAL A 109 7.07 5.34 6.95
N SER A 110 6.40 6.13 7.80
CA SER A 110 5.94 5.65 9.14
C SER A 110 4.98 4.48 9.00
N ASP A 111 3.98 4.61 8.13
CA ASP A 111 2.96 3.59 7.86
C ASP A 111 3.56 2.27 7.37
N ILE A 112 4.50 2.33 6.43
CA ILE A 112 5.20 1.14 5.93
C ILE A 112 6.04 0.50 7.04
N ARG A 113 6.72 1.30 7.88
CA ARG A 113 7.49 0.78 9.02
C ARG A 113 6.59 0.09 10.04
N ALA A 114 5.41 0.65 10.32
CA ALA A 114 4.41 0.04 11.19
C ALA A 114 3.94 -1.32 10.65
N LEU A 115 3.66 -1.40 9.34
CA LEU A 115 3.31 -2.68 8.70
C LEU A 115 4.46 -3.69 8.77
N ILE A 116 5.71 -3.27 8.52
CA ILE A 116 6.89 -4.16 8.65
C ILE A 116 6.99 -4.71 10.07
N GLY A 117 6.76 -3.87 11.09
CA GLY A 117 6.71 -4.28 12.49
C GLY A 117 5.63 -5.35 12.72
N HIS A 118 4.42 -5.12 12.22
CA HIS A 118 3.30 -6.06 12.30
C HIS A 118 3.62 -7.41 11.62
N ILE A 119 4.13 -7.38 10.38
CA ILE A 119 4.50 -8.59 9.63
C ILE A 119 5.57 -9.39 10.38
N LYS A 120 6.60 -8.73 10.91
CA LYS A 120 7.67 -9.39 11.67
C LYS A 120 7.17 -10.02 12.97
N ALA A 121 6.16 -9.42 13.61
CA ALA A 121 5.58 -9.94 14.85
C ALA A 121 4.64 -11.13 14.62
N VAL A 122 3.82 -11.10 13.57
CA VAL A 122 2.73 -12.07 13.36
C VAL A 122 3.07 -13.11 12.29
N GLU A 123 3.54 -12.67 11.13
CA GLU A 123 3.60 -13.49 9.91
C GLU A 123 4.97 -14.17 9.72
N LYS A 124 6.01 -13.62 10.37
CA LYS A 124 7.42 -14.04 10.26
C LYS A 124 7.91 -14.02 8.79
N GLY A 125 9.19 -14.29 8.58
CA GLY A 125 9.79 -14.35 7.23
C GLY A 125 10.31 -13.02 6.68
N LYS A 126 10.69 -13.01 5.40
CA LYS A 126 11.37 -11.87 4.74
C LYS A 126 10.35 -10.83 4.29
N VAL A 127 10.72 -9.55 4.35
CA VAL A 127 9.90 -8.44 3.85
C VAL A 127 10.63 -7.74 2.72
N ILE A 128 9.93 -7.53 1.60
CA ILE A 128 10.44 -6.85 0.41
C ILE A 128 9.48 -5.70 0.09
N ILE A 129 10.01 -4.51 -0.16
CA ILE A 129 9.22 -3.35 -0.56
C ILE A 129 9.48 -3.09 -2.05
N ILE A 130 8.41 -2.95 -2.83
CA ILE A 130 8.49 -2.64 -4.26
C ILE A 130 7.66 -1.38 -4.52
N GLY A 131 8.33 -0.34 -4.98
CA GLY A 131 7.70 0.89 -5.46
C GLY A 131 7.40 0.80 -6.96
N LEU A 132 6.15 1.01 -7.34
CA LEU A 132 5.69 1.03 -8.72
C LEU A 132 5.39 2.46 -9.13
N SER A 133 6.34 3.16 -9.74
CA SER A 133 6.11 4.52 -10.26
C SER A 133 5.88 4.50 -11.78
N LEU A 134 4.76 5.06 -12.23
CA LEU A 134 4.42 5.29 -13.64
C LEU A 134 4.37 6.79 -13.95
N GLY A 135 5.43 7.53 -13.63
CA GLY A 135 5.40 9.00 -13.67
C GLY A 135 4.93 9.68 -14.97
N THR A 136 4.70 8.98 -16.09
CA THR A 136 4.51 9.64 -17.40
C THR A 136 3.56 8.98 -18.41
N LEU A 137 2.71 7.99 -18.08
CA LEU A 137 1.67 7.55 -19.03
C LEU A 137 0.43 8.45 -18.94
N LYS A 138 0.59 9.68 -19.42
CA LYS A 138 -0.54 10.39 -20.02
C LYS A 138 -0.98 9.57 -21.24
N LYS A 139 -2.26 9.23 -21.32
CA LYS A 139 -2.91 9.19 -22.63
C LYS A 139 -3.06 10.62 -23.11
#